data_AF-F5GU12-F1
#
_entry.id   AF-F5GU12-F1
#
_cell.length_a   1.000
_cell.length_b   1.000
_cell.length_c   1.000
_cell.angle_alpha   90.00
_cell.angle_beta   90.00
_cell.angle_gamma   90.00
#
_symmetry.space_group_name_H-M   'P 1'
#
loop_
_entity.id
_entity.type
_entity.pdbx_description
1 polymer ?
#
loop_
_entity_poly.entity_id
_entity_poly.type
_entity_poly.pdbx_seq_one_letter_code
_entity_poly.pdbx_strand_id
1 'polypeptide(L)'
;DHEENDGDDETSHGDENDGTGDLESGDGHSGQDAGDEVGGRGARGGKGTKGGKGARGQASGAGDESSGSTDSVGSGSGGEESAADTYQQVMRILNGININANEPLKSRLINGLQSLRTDTINMVVHIQKFSRIKHCFGNLNHIVQLYAGDAVERNDYCKGTCLDTISNEFSGQMQELSARLNPCLQGGFY
;
A
#
# COMPACT_ATOMS: atom_id res chain seq x y z
N ASP A 1 34.67 49.73 -15.66
CA ASP A 1 35.68 49.47 -14.62
C ASP A 1 36.15 48.03 -14.65
N HIS A 2 37.48 47.89 -14.64
CA HIS A 2 38.32 46.77 -14.17
C HIS A 2 38.05 45.32 -14.66
N GLU A 3 38.93 44.86 -15.57
CA GLU A 3 39.58 43.54 -15.43
C GLU A 3 40.49 43.60 -14.19
N GLU A 4 40.48 42.57 -13.32
CA GLU A 4 41.68 41.87 -12.83
C GLU A 4 41.28 40.46 -12.37
N ASN A 5 42.18 39.53 -12.62
CA ASN A 5 42.14 38.09 -12.41
C ASN A 5 43.01 37.80 -11.17
N ASP A 6 42.52 37.02 -10.22
CA ASP A 6 43.41 36.32 -9.29
C ASP A 6 42.74 35.00 -8.86
N GLY A 7 43.43 33.92 -9.17
CA GLY A 7 43.25 32.62 -8.55
C GLY A 7 44.31 32.44 -7.47
N ASP A 8 43.91 31.85 -6.36
CA ASP A 8 44.82 31.25 -5.38
C ASP A 8 44.16 29.97 -4.84
N ASP A 9 44.59 28.85 -5.42
CA ASP A 9 44.69 27.55 -4.77
C ASP A 9 46.05 27.54 -4.09
N GLU A 10 46.14 27.33 -2.78
CA GLU A 10 47.32 26.74 -2.13
C GLU A 10 47.02 26.42 -0.64
N THR A 11 46.94 25.12 -0.32
CA THR A 11 47.61 24.45 0.85
C THR A 11 47.19 24.86 2.29
N SER A 12 47.35 24.10 3.39
CA SER A 12 48.02 22.83 3.70
C SER A 12 47.72 22.46 5.17
N HIS A 13 47.87 21.17 5.50
CA HIS A 13 48.19 20.59 6.83
C HIS A 13 47.15 20.76 7.96
N GLY A 14 46.86 19.80 8.84
CA GLY A 14 47.60 18.64 9.36
C GLY A 14 47.20 18.47 10.84
N ASP A 15 47.49 17.31 11.43
CA ASP A 15 47.27 16.85 12.82
C ASP A 15 45.88 16.26 13.15
N GLU A 16 45.70 14.93 13.15
CA GLU A 16 46.27 13.90 14.06
C GLU A 16 45.63 13.90 15.46
N ASN A 17 44.89 12.83 15.77
CA ASN A 17 44.78 12.28 17.12
C ASN A 17 44.59 10.77 17.02
N ASP A 18 45.73 10.09 17.11
CA ASP A 18 45.89 8.70 17.52
C ASP A 18 45.69 8.59 19.04
N GLY A 19 45.16 7.47 19.51
CA GLY A 19 44.76 7.32 20.91
C GLY A 19 44.15 5.95 21.24
N THR A 20 44.98 4.93 21.06
CA THR A 20 44.88 3.52 21.49
C THR A 20 44.25 3.27 22.87
N GLY A 21 43.50 2.16 22.98
CA GLY A 21 43.10 1.53 24.25
C GLY A 21 42.57 0.11 24.03
N ASP A 22 43.47 -0.87 24.13
CA ASP A 22 43.29 -2.31 23.93
C ASP A 22 43.11 -3.05 25.27
N LEU A 23 42.52 -4.26 25.21
CA LEU A 23 42.47 -5.35 26.23
C LEU A 23 41.51 -5.16 27.44
N GLU A 24 40.76 -6.16 27.94
CA GLU A 24 40.90 -7.63 27.89
C GLU A 24 39.62 -8.34 28.42
N SER A 25 39.45 -9.62 28.04
CA SER A 25 38.90 -10.81 28.77
C SER A 25 37.61 -10.70 29.63
N GLY A 26 36.68 -11.66 29.67
CA GLY A 26 36.67 -13.07 29.29
C GLY A 26 35.45 -13.79 29.91
N ASP A 27 35.33 -15.10 29.61
CA ASP A 27 34.41 -16.13 30.15
C ASP A 27 32.89 -15.98 29.85
N GLY A 28 32.19 -16.94 29.24
CA GLY A 28 32.34 -18.39 29.32
C GLY A 28 31.25 -18.97 30.21
N HIS A 29 30.09 -19.36 29.65
CA HIS A 29 29.26 -20.39 30.27
C HIS A 29 28.35 -21.09 29.26
N SER A 30 28.66 -22.37 29.09
CA SER A 30 27.83 -23.42 28.52
C SER A 30 26.58 -23.65 29.38
N GLY A 31 25.46 -23.96 28.73
CA GLY A 31 24.23 -24.38 29.39
C GLY A 31 23.29 -25.05 28.39
N GLN A 32 23.57 -26.31 28.09
CA GLN A 32 22.60 -27.23 27.52
C GLN A 32 21.46 -27.42 28.53
N ASP A 33 20.21 -27.29 28.09
CA ASP A 33 19.12 -28.03 28.70
C ASP A 33 18.28 -28.65 27.58
N ALA A 34 18.41 -29.97 27.50
CA ALA A 34 17.53 -30.83 26.73
C ALA A 34 16.40 -31.26 27.66
N GLY A 35 15.17 -30.94 27.27
CA GLY A 35 13.95 -31.44 27.88
C GLY A 35 12.96 -31.82 26.79
N ASP A 36 13.15 -33.02 26.23
CA ASP A 36 12.08 -33.88 25.73
C ASP A 36 11.01 -34.02 26.82
N GLU A 37 9.71 -34.03 26.50
CA GLU A 37 8.75 -35.08 26.91
C GLU A 37 7.35 -34.83 26.28
N VAL A 38 6.85 -35.86 25.60
CA VAL A 38 5.43 -36.30 25.40
C VAL A 38 4.41 -35.34 24.75
N GLY A 39 3.75 -35.67 23.64
CA GLY A 39 3.05 -36.94 23.37
C GLY A 39 1.59 -36.86 23.80
N GLY A 40 0.70 -36.35 22.93
CA GLY A 40 -0.72 -36.17 23.26
C GLY A 40 -1.65 -36.21 22.06
N ARG A 41 -1.85 -37.40 21.48
CA ARG A 41 -2.95 -37.70 20.55
C ARG A 41 -4.30 -37.50 21.24
N GLY A 42 -5.23 -36.83 20.56
CA GLY A 42 -6.62 -36.70 20.99
C GLY A 42 -7.59 -36.53 19.83
N ALA A 43 -7.69 -37.54 18.97
CA ALA A 43 -8.82 -37.68 18.04
C ALA A 43 -9.96 -38.46 18.72
N ARG A 44 -11.21 -37.97 18.59
CA ARG A 44 -12.53 -38.65 18.61
C ARG A 44 -13.59 -37.56 18.76
N GLY A 45 -14.50 -37.31 17.81
CA GLY A 45 -15.59 -38.20 17.36
C GLY A 45 -16.84 -37.90 18.21
N GLY A 46 -18.05 -37.62 17.73
CA GLY A 46 -18.63 -37.59 16.39
C GLY A 46 -20.16 -37.41 16.48
N LYS A 47 -20.79 -37.44 15.30
CA LYS A 47 -22.20 -37.79 14.98
C LYS A 47 -23.37 -36.89 15.43
N GLY A 48 -24.21 -36.56 14.43
CA GLY A 48 -25.66 -36.50 14.59
C GLY A 48 -26.39 -35.50 13.67
N THR A 49 -26.39 -35.65 12.35
CA THR A 49 -27.52 -36.11 11.49
C THR A 49 -28.86 -35.34 11.49
N LYS A 50 -29.23 -34.92 10.26
CA LYS A 50 -30.50 -35.14 9.51
C LYS A 50 -31.69 -34.16 9.67
N GLY A 51 -32.15 -33.73 8.49
CA GLY A 51 -33.56 -33.51 8.14
C GLY A 51 -33.97 -32.03 8.15
N GLY A 52 -34.62 -31.45 7.13
CA GLY A 52 -35.45 -32.06 6.11
C GLY A 52 -35.74 -31.11 4.94
N LYS A 53 -36.25 -31.76 3.90
CA LYS A 53 -36.64 -31.22 2.60
C LYS A 53 -37.89 -30.34 2.69
N GLY A 54 -37.93 -29.28 1.88
CA GLY A 54 -39.15 -28.55 1.55
C GLY A 54 -38.98 -27.81 0.23
N ALA A 55 -39.34 -28.47 -0.87
CA ALA A 55 -39.33 -27.94 -2.24
C ALA A 55 -40.71 -27.36 -2.61
N ARG A 56 -40.73 -26.64 -3.75
CA ARG A 56 -41.84 -26.06 -4.55
C ARG A 56 -42.00 -24.55 -4.30
N GLY A 57 -41.77 -23.65 -5.25
CA GLY A 57 -41.83 -23.73 -6.71
C GLY A 57 -43.16 -23.16 -7.19
N GLN A 58 -43.16 -21.92 -7.67
CA GLN A 58 -44.10 -21.47 -8.70
C GLN A 58 -43.52 -20.27 -9.46
N ALA A 59 -43.28 -20.51 -10.75
CA ALA A 59 -43.06 -19.50 -11.76
C ALA A 59 -44.39 -19.01 -12.31
N SER A 60 -44.43 -17.73 -12.74
CA SER A 60 -45.23 -17.09 -13.81
C SER A 60 -45.07 -15.58 -13.57
N GLY A 61 -44.60 -14.71 -14.46
CA GLY A 61 -44.49 -14.75 -15.91
C GLY A 61 -45.26 -13.54 -16.49
N ALA A 62 -44.54 -12.70 -17.25
CA ALA A 62 -44.99 -11.56 -18.09
C ALA A 62 -45.55 -10.33 -17.34
N GLY A 63 -45.21 -9.08 -17.69
CA GLY A 63 -44.47 -8.49 -18.81
C GLY A 63 -44.62 -6.97 -18.75
N ASP A 64 -43.96 -6.29 -19.70
CA ASP A 64 -44.08 -4.87 -20.09
C ASP A 64 -43.29 -3.77 -19.35
N GLU A 65 -42.13 -3.50 -19.97
CA GLU A 65 -41.63 -2.21 -20.46
C GLU A 65 -41.77 -0.90 -19.65
N SER A 66 -40.59 -0.34 -19.36
CA SER A 66 -40.11 0.91 -19.97
C SER A 66 -39.47 1.87 -18.95
N SER A 67 -38.38 2.48 -19.39
CA SER A 67 -37.76 3.71 -18.88
C SER A 67 -37.04 3.65 -17.52
N GLY A 68 -35.72 3.49 -17.61
CA GLY A 68 -34.78 3.76 -16.51
C GLY A 68 -33.32 3.54 -16.90
N SER A 69 -32.97 3.94 -18.12
CA SER A 69 -31.58 3.99 -18.58
C SER A 69 -30.86 5.18 -17.95
N THR A 70 -29.55 5.03 -17.81
CA THR A 70 -28.51 6.04 -17.54
C THR A 70 -28.39 6.61 -16.11
N ASP A 71 -27.45 6.04 -15.35
CA ASP A 71 -26.38 6.87 -14.77
C ASP A 71 -25.06 6.45 -15.40
N SER A 72 -24.96 6.80 -16.69
CA SER A 72 -23.70 7.14 -17.31
C SER A 72 -23.03 8.20 -16.43
N VAL A 73 -22.05 7.81 -15.61
CA VAL A 73 -21.01 8.76 -15.21
C VAL A 73 -20.38 9.23 -16.51
N GLY A 74 -20.78 10.43 -16.91
CA GLY A 74 -20.66 10.96 -18.26
C GLY A 74 -19.26 10.75 -18.83
N SER A 75 -19.17 9.87 -19.82
CA SER A 75 -18.28 10.09 -20.95
C SER A 75 -18.82 11.34 -21.65
N GLY A 76 -18.36 12.50 -21.20
CA GLY A 76 -18.51 13.74 -21.93
C GLY A 76 -17.84 13.55 -23.29
N SER A 77 -18.66 13.30 -24.30
CA SER A 77 -18.29 13.41 -25.70
C SER A 77 -17.67 14.79 -25.96
N GLY A 78 -16.43 14.80 -26.48
CA GLY A 78 -15.94 15.87 -27.35
C GLY A 78 -15.21 17.05 -26.71
N GLY A 79 -14.88 17.02 -25.42
CA GLY A 79 -13.95 17.99 -24.83
C GLY A 79 -12.50 17.49 -24.94
N GLU A 80 -11.56 18.36 -25.32
CA GLU A 80 -10.14 18.05 -25.20
C GLU A 80 -9.82 17.74 -23.73
N GLU A 81 -9.39 16.50 -23.44
CA GLU A 81 -8.92 16.13 -22.10
C GLU A 81 -7.80 17.09 -21.69
N SER A 82 -7.95 17.70 -20.50
CA SER A 82 -6.95 18.60 -19.95
C SER A 82 -6.18 17.98 -18.78
N ALA A 83 -5.04 18.56 -18.43
CA ALA A 83 -4.30 18.18 -17.24
C ALA A 83 -5.13 18.35 -15.96
N ALA A 84 -6.03 19.35 -15.93
CA ALA A 84 -6.95 19.55 -14.81
C ALA A 84 -7.96 18.39 -14.70
N ASP A 85 -8.54 17.94 -15.83
CA ASP A 85 -9.45 16.80 -15.84
C ASP A 85 -8.74 15.50 -15.43
N THR A 86 -7.50 15.33 -15.88
CA THR A 86 -6.66 14.18 -15.51
C THR A 86 -6.38 14.15 -14.01
N TYR A 87 -5.98 15.29 -13.45
CA TYR A 87 -5.79 15.46 -12.02
C TYR A 87 -7.07 15.14 -11.23
N GLN A 88 -8.23 15.66 -11.63
CA GLN A 88 -9.50 15.42 -10.95
C GLN A 88 -9.91 13.95 -10.97
N GLN A 89 -9.69 13.25 -12.09
CA GLN A 89 -9.98 11.83 -12.21
C GLN A 89 -9.07 10.98 -11.31
N VAL A 90 -7.78 11.28 -11.27
CA VAL A 90 -6.82 10.60 -10.40
C VAL A 90 -7.14 10.86 -8.92
N MET A 91 -7.46 12.10 -8.56
CA MET A 91 -7.91 12.44 -7.20
C MET A 91 -9.16 11.68 -6.78
N ARG A 92 -10.12 11.50 -7.68
CA ARG A 92 -11.33 10.70 -7.41
C ARG A 92 -10.98 9.24 -7.12
N ILE A 93 -10.03 8.65 -7.84
CA ILE A 93 -9.55 7.29 -7.59
C ILE A 93 -8.88 7.20 -6.22
N LEU A 94 -7.93 8.09 -5.94
CA LEU A 94 -7.16 8.11 -4.69
C LEU A 94 -8.03 8.35 -3.45
N ASN A 95 -9.04 9.21 -3.58
CA ASN A 95 -10.01 9.50 -2.51
C ASN A 95 -11.06 8.39 -2.36
N GLY A 96 -11.30 7.59 -3.41
CA GLY A 96 -12.17 6.42 -3.35
C GLY A 96 -11.57 5.24 -2.56
N ILE A 97 -10.29 5.30 -2.21
CA ILE A 97 -9.63 4.32 -1.36
C ILE A 97 -10.10 4.49 0.09
N ASN A 98 -10.80 3.49 0.60
CA ASN A 98 -11.30 3.47 1.97
C ASN A 98 -10.55 2.41 2.79
N ILE A 99 -10.08 2.80 3.99
CA ILE A 99 -9.38 1.93 4.93
C ILE A 99 -10.35 1.54 6.05
N ASN A 100 -10.71 0.27 6.08
CA ASN A 100 -11.53 -0.32 7.13
C ASN A 100 -10.67 -0.88 8.26
N ALA A 101 -10.17 0.00 9.12
CA ALA A 101 -9.36 -0.35 10.30
C ALA A 101 -9.85 0.42 11.54
N ASN A 102 -9.52 -0.08 12.72
CA ASN A 102 -9.75 0.63 13.99
C ASN A 102 -8.55 1.51 14.35
N GLU A 103 -8.78 2.51 15.20
CA GLU A 103 -7.67 3.27 15.80
C GLU A 103 -6.87 2.39 16.77
N PRO A 104 -5.54 2.59 16.90
CA PRO A 104 -4.71 3.62 16.25
C PRO A 104 -4.19 3.25 14.85
N LEU A 105 -4.44 2.03 14.38
CA LEU A 105 -3.92 1.54 13.09
C LEU A 105 -4.45 2.37 11.92
N LYS A 106 -5.74 2.69 11.93
CA LYS A 106 -6.40 3.47 10.88
C LYS A 106 -5.67 4.77 10.55
N SER A 107 -5.38 5.59 11.56
CA SER A 107 -4.64 6.86 11.38
C SER A 107 -3.30 6.64 10.69
N ARG A 108 -2.56 5.58 11.08
CA ARG A 108 -1.26 5.26 10.47
C ARG A 108 -1.34 4.77 9.04
N LEU A 109 -2.32 3.92 8.73
CA LEU A 109 -2.55 3.48 7.35
C LEU A 109 -2.98 4.65 6.45
N ILE A 110 -3.81 5.56 6.96
CA ILE A 110 -4.17 6.79 6.23
C ILE A 110 -2.92 7.65 5.97
N ASN A 111 -2.03 7.81 6.96
CA ASN A 111 -0.78 8.54 6.77
C ASN A 111 0.12 7.88 5.72
N GLY A 112 0.26 6.55 5.73
CA GLY A 112 1.00 5.83 4.69
C GLY A 112 0.41 6.04 3.29
N LEU A 113 -0.92 6.12 3.18
CA LEU A 113 -1.58 6.44 1.92
C LEU A 113 -1.32 7.87 1.42
N GLN A 114 -1.09 8.83 2.32
CA GLN A 114 -0.80 10.21 1.90
C GLN A 114 0.47 10.29 1.07
N SER A 115 1.48 9.46 1.34
CA SER A 115 2.70 9.37 0.52
C SER A 115 2.37 8.94 -0.92
N LEU A 116 1.64 7.83 -1.09
CA LEU A 116 1.19 7.38 -2.41
C LEU A 116 0.39 8.47 -3.15
N ARG A 117 -0.53 9.15 -2.44
CA ARG A 117 -1.33 10.24 -3.01
C ARG A 117 -0.45 11.36 -3.53
N THR A 118 0.46 11.85 -2.69
CA THR A 118 1.34 12.98 -3.00
C THR A 118 2.22 12.68 -4.20
N ASP A 119 2.87 11.52 -4.22
CA ASP A 119 3.71 11.10 -5.33
C ASP A 119 2.90 10.96 -6.62
N THR A 120 1.74 10.30 -6.54
CA THR A 120 0.86 10.10 -7.70
C THR A 120 0.42 11.44 -8.29
N ILE A 121 0.01 12.38 -7.44
CA ILE A 121 -0.39 13.74 -7.87
C ILE A 121 0.74 14.45 -8.61
N ASN A 122 1.95 14.43 -8.04
CA ASN A 122 3.12 15.06 -8.64
C ASN A 122 3.48 14.43 -10.00
N MET A 123 3.25 13.13 -10.18
CA MET A 123 3.48 12.45 -11.46
C MET A 123 2.45 12.81 -12.53
N VAL A 124 1.17 12.96 -12.16
CA VAL A 124 0.09 13.17 -13.14
C VAL A 124 -0.16 14.64 -13.50
N VAL A 125 0.42 15.59 -12.77
CA VAL A 125 0.20 17.04 -12.98
C VAL A 125 0.59 17.51 -14.39
N HIS A 126 1.51 16.81 -15.06
CA HIS A 126 1.97 17.11 -16.41
C HIS A 126 1.26 16.30 -17.50
N ILE A 127 0.36 15.37 -17.13
CA ILE A 127 -0.29 14.46 -18.07
C ILE A 127 -1.62 15.05 -18.53
N GLN A 128 -1.76 15.30 -19.82
CA GLN A 128 -2.96 15.95 -20.38
C GLN A 128 -4.15 15.00 -20.52
N LYS A 129 -3.91 13.72 -20.85
CA LYS A 129 -4.95 12.77 -21.22
C LYS A 129 -5.05 11.62 -20.22
N PHE A 130 -6.09 11.61 -19.40
CA PHE A 130 -6.36 10.54 -18.45
C PHE A 130 -6.55 9.20 -19.16
N SER A 131 -7.17 9.21 -20.35
CA SER A 131 -7.38 8.03 -21.18
C SER A 131 -6.10 7.22 -21.44
N ARG A 132 -4.92 7.87 -21.45
CA ARG A 132 -3.61 7.22 -21.61
C ARG A 132 -3.15 6.49 -20.36
N ILE A 133 -3.49 7.00 -19.17
CA ILE A 133 -2.99 6.51 -17.88
C ILE A 133 -4.02 5.72 -17.07
N LYS A 134 -5.29 5.70 -17.49
CA LYS A 134 -6.37 5.01 -16.76
C LYS A 134 -6.03 3.56 -16.40
N HIS A 135 -5.29 2.87 -17.27
CA HIS A 135 -4.92 1.48 -17.10
C HIS A 135 -3.92 1.28 -15.95
N CYS A 136 -3.05 2.26 -15.67
CA CYS A 136 -2.13 2.24 -14.54
C CYS A 136 -2.86 2.21 -13.19
N PHE A 137 -4.09 2.74 -13.14
CA PHE A 137 -4.88 2.83 -11.92
C PHE A 137 -5.91 1.70 -11.75
N GLY A 138 -6.08 0.83 -12.76
CA GLY A 138 -7.21 -0.12 -12.82
C GLY A 138 -7.35 -1.00 -11.57
N ASN A 139 -6.24 -1.39 -10.95
CA ASN A 139 -6.22 -2.24 -9.76
C ASN A 139 -5.74 -1.52 -8.50
N LEU A 140 -5.49 -0.21 -8.55
CA LEU A 140 -4.85 0.51 -7.45
C LEU A 140 -5.64 0.39 -6.15
N ASN A 141 -6.93 0.68 -6.20
CA ASN A 141 -7.81 0.59 -5.03
C ASN A 141 -7.85 -0.83 -4.44
N HIS A 142 -7.93 -1.85 -5.30
CA HIS A 142 -7.98 -3.23 -4.86
C HIS A 142 -6.68 -3.65 -4.15
N ILE A 143 -5.52 -3.32 -4.73
CA ILE A 143 -4.21 -3.64 -4.14
C ILE A 143 -4.07 -2.97 -2.77
N VAL A 144 -4.42 -1.69 -2.67
CA VAL A 144 -4.35 -0.96 -1.39
C VAL A 144 -5.28 -1.58 -0.35
N GLN A 145 -6.49 -1.99 -0.74
CA GLN A 145 -7.41 -2.67 0.18
C GLN A 145 -6.87 -4.02 0.65
N LEU A 146 -6.19 -4.78 -0.20
CA LEU A 146 -5.53 -6.02 0.20
C LEU A 146 -4.43 -5.77 1.23
N TYR A 147 -3.57 -4.79 0.99
CA TYR A 147 -2.50 -4.41 1.93
C TYR A 147 -3.04 -3.91 3.26
N ALA A 148 -4.10 -3.09 3.23
CA ALA A 148 -4.75 -2.62 4.44
C ALA A 148 -5.47 -3.75 5.19
N GLY A 149 -6.07 -4.70 4.48
CA GLY A 149 -6.70 -5.89 5.06
C GLY A 149 -5.69 -6.77 5.78
N ASP A 150 -4.54 -7.06 5.14
CA ASP A 150 -3.43 -7.80 5.76
C ASP A 150 -2.91 -7.09 7.02
N ALA A 151 -2.73 -5.78 6.94
CA ALA A 151 -2.32 -4.96 8.09
C ALA A 151 -3.31 -5.07 9.26
N VAL A 152 -4.63 -5.08 8.99
CA VAL A 152 -5.66 -5.25 10.03
C VAL A 152 -5.58 -6.64 10.64
N GLU A 153 -5.56 -7.69 9.81
CA GLU A 153 -5.51 -9.08 10.28
C GLU A 153 -4.28 -9.34 11.15
N ARG A 154 -3.11 -8.88 10.72
CA ARG A 154 -1.85 -9.03 11.47
C ARG A 154 -1.85 -8.22 12.76
N ASN A 155 -2.44 -7.02 12.75
CA ASN A 155 -2.55 -6.20 13.95
C ASN A 155 -3.48 -6.84 14.98
N ASP A 156 -4.57 -7.45 14.53
CA ASP A 156 -5.49 -8.19 15.39
C ASP A 156 -4.82 -9.45 15.96
N TYR A 157 -4.06 -10.18 15.14
CA TYR A 157 -3.28 -11.35 15.57
C TYR A 157 -2.30 -11.01 16.69
N CYS A 158 -1.58 -9.89 16.59
CA CYS A 158 -0.65 -9.44 17.62
C CYS A 158 -1.32 -8.59 18.72
N LYS A 159 -2.66 -8.46 18.72
CA LYS A 159 -3.43 -7.66 19.69
C LYS A 159 -2.94 -6.21 19.79
N GLY A 160 -2.53 -5.61 18.68
CA GLY A 160 -2.04 -4.23 18.61
C GLY A 160 -0.57 -4.02 18.98
N THR A 161 0.15 -5.05 19.43
CA THR A 161 1.56 -4.91 19.86
C THR A 161 2.55 -4.67 18.72
N CYS A 162 2.17 -5.00 17.49
CA CYS A 162 3.00 -4.89 16.29
C CYS A 162 2.61 -3.70 15.39
N LEU A 163 1.89 -2.73 15.96
CA LEU A 163 1.39 -1.55 15.26
C LEU A 163 2.48 -0.82 14.45
N ASP A 164 3.65 -0.58 15.06
CA ASP A 164 4.77 0.09 14.42
C ASP A 164 5.26 -0.68 13.19
N THR A 165 5.57 -1.96 13.37
CA THR A 165 6.04 -2.84 12.29
C THR A 165 5.07 -2.89 11.12
N ILE A 166 3.78 -3.10 11.39
CA ILE A 166 2.74 -3.19 10.36
C ILE A 166 2.57 -1.86 9.63
N SER A 167 2.51 -0.74 10.36
CA SER A 167 2.34 0.57 9.74
C SER A 167 3.54 0.97 8.87
N ASN A 168 4.75 0.59 9.27
CA ASN A 168 5.96 0.83 8.50
C ASN A 168 5.99 -0.04 7.23
N GLU A 169 5.61 -1.32 7.34
CA GLU A 169 5.51 -2.22 6.21
C GLU A 169 4.47 -1.75 5.18
N PHE A 170 3.28 -1.36 5.65
CA PHE A 170 2.26 -0.76 4.78
C PHE A 170 2.75 0.50 4.08
N SER A 171 3.48 1.36 4.79
CA SER A 171 4.08 2.57 4.19
C SER A 171 5.11 2.22 3.12
N GLY A 172 5.92 1.18 3.33
CA GLY A 172 6.83 0.63 2.32
C GLY A 172 6.09 0.08 1.10
N GLN A 173 4.99 -0.63 1.29
CA GLN A 173 4.14 -1.11 0.20
C GLN A 173 3.53 0.05 -0.62
N MET A 174 3.17 1.16 0.03
CA MET A 174 2.71 2.37 -0.68
C MET A 174 3.80 3.01 -1.53
N GLN A 175 5.04 3.04 -1.04
CA GLN A 175 6.20 3.52 -1.80
C GLN A 175 6.52 2.62 -2.98
N GLU A 176 6.47 1.29 -2.81
CA GLU A 176 6.66 0.34 -3.90
C GLU A 176 5.58 0.51 -4.98
N LEU A 177 4.33 0.70 -4.56
CA LEU A 177 3.21 0.92 -5.47
C LEU A 177 3.38 2.23 -6.26
N SER A 178 3.84 3.30 -5.60
CA SER A 178 4.22 4.56 -6.24
C SER A 178 5.34 4.35 -7.27
N ALA A 179 6.39 3.61 -6.91
CA ALA A 179 7.51 3.28 -7.81
C ALA A 179 7.08 2.44 -9.02
N ARG A 180 6.07 1.58 -8.87
CA ARG A 180 5.48 0.80 -9.98
C ARG A 180 4.56 1.62 -10.86
N LEU A 181 3.84 2.59 -10.29
CA LEU A 181 3.00 3.52 -11.05
C LEU A 181 3.86 4.43 -11.95
N ASN A 182 4.99 4.90 -11.44
CA ASN A 182 5.85 5.86 -12.15
C ASN A 182 6.20 5.47 -13.60
N PRO A 183 6.78 4.30 -13.90
CA PRO A 183 7.08 3.91 -15.28
C PRO A 183 5.82 3.76 -16.14
N CYS A 184 4.71 3.31 -15.56
CA CYS A 184 3.43 3.20 -16.27
C CYS A 184 2.91 4.59 -16.68
N LEU A 185 2.98 5.57 -15.78
CA LEU A 185 2.54 6.94 -16.01
C LEU A 185 3.42 7.70 -17.01
N GLN A 186 4.72 7.42 -17.03
CA GLN A 186 5.67 8.03 -17.98
C GLN A 186 5.58 7.44 -19.40
N GLY A 187 4.74 6.43 -19.62
CA GLY A 187 4.64 5.76 -20.93
C GLY A 187 5.77 4.76 -21.20
N GLY A 188 6.38 4.23 -20.15
CA GLY A 188 7.32 3.12 -20.23
C GLY A 188 6.63 1.87 -20.74
N PHE A 189 6.78 1.62 -22.04
CA PHE A 189 6.62 0.38 -22.80
C PHE A 189 5.62 -0.66 -22.27
N TYR A 190 4.48 -0.75 -22.96
CA TYR A 190 3.88 -2.02 -23.38
C TYR A 190 3.53 -1.92 -24.86
#